data_AF-A0AAP3YCU2-F1
#
_entry.id   AF-A0AAP3YCU2-F1
#
_cell.length_a   1.000
_cell.length_b   1.000
_cell.length_c   1.000
_cell.angle_alpha   90.00
_cell.angle_beta   90.00
_cell.angle_gamma   90.00
#
_symmetry.space_group_name_H-M   'P 1'
#
loop_
_entity.id
_entity.type
_entity.pdbx_description
1 polymer ?
#
loop_
_entity_poly.entity_id
_entity_poly.type
_entity_poly.pdbx_seq_one_letter_code
_entity_poly.pdbx_strand_id
1 'polypeptide(L)'
;MTKRKGLLDVDVDVKGLLNGLTITSTSSTAPKEKIKQFEVLDDSMLVSDALETNTRQMKVSGNRSRTISDYVLHVEYFQSGTNVNHVADITADTVYKWLDSMNVSNQTKLTRLKCLKAFLSRCFDNGWIEIKFWKTINIKVDQKVKEGDAEREVMYCSLYWT
;
A
#
# COMPACT_ATOMS: atom_id res chain seq x y z
N MET A 1 12.34 -49.99 18.12
CA MET A 1 11.02 -50.04 17.45
C MET A 1 9.98 -49.81 18.53
N THR A 2 9.42 -48.60 18.63
CA THR A 2 8.56 -48.22 19.77
C THR A 2 7.33 -47.49 19.24
N LYS A 3 6.19 -48.19 19.23
CA LYS A 3 4.90 -47.63 18.78
C LYS A 3 4.37 -46.68 19.85
N ARG A 4 4.09 -45.42 19.49
CA ARG A 4 3.16 -44.56 20.24
C ARG A 4 1.89 -44.42 19.40
N LYS A 5 0.80 -45.03 19.86
CA LYS A 5 -0.57 -44.72 19.43
C LYS A 5 -1.01 -43.51 20.24
N GLY A 6 -1.21 -42.38 19.58
CA GLY A 6 -1.99 -41.26 20.08
C GLY A 6 -3.03 -40.93 19.03
N LEU A 7 -4.18 -41.61 19.09
CA LEU A 7 -5.36 -41.26 18.30
C LEU A 7 -6.10 -40.20 19.10
N LEU A 8 -5.99 -38.95 18.69
CA LEU A 8 -6.82 -37.86 19.23
C LEU A 8 -8.14 -37.92 18.46
N ASP A 9 -9.16 -38.50 19.10
CA ASP A 9 -10.54 -38.39 18.64
C ASP A 9 -11.04 -37.01 19.04
N VAL A 10 -11.13 -36.10 18.06
CA VAL A 10 -11.69 -34.77 18.26
C VAL A 10 -13.09 -34.80 17.71
N ASP A 11 -14.08 -34.94 18.60
CA ASP A 11 -15.49 -34.80 18.25
C ASP A 11 -15.80 -33.30 18.11
N VAL A 12 -15.70 -32.80 16.87
CA VAL A 12 -16.12 -31.43 16.54
C VAL A 12 -17.59 -31.46 16.22
N ASP A 13 -18.43 -30.99 17.15
CA ASP A 13 -19.86 -30.82 16.91
C ASP A 13 -20.10 -29.63 15.97
N VAL A 14 -20.23 -29.91 14.67
CA VAL A 14 -20.48 -28.92 13.61
C VAL A 14 -21.95 -28.43 13.62
N LYS A 15 -22.81 -29.01 14.46
CA LYS A 15 -24.25 -28.68 14.48
C LYS A 15 -24.55 -27.27 14.98
N GLY A 16 -23.65 -26.66 15.75
CA GLY A 16 -23.78 -25.26 16.18
C GLY A 16 -23.61 -24.24 15.06
N LEU A 17 -22.92 -24.59 13.96
CA LEU A 17 -22.63 -23.68 12.83
C LEU A 17 -23.77 -23.55 11.82
N LEU A 18 -24.73 -24.49 11.82
CA LEU A 18 -25.80 -24.54 10.82
C LEU A 18 -27.07 -23.78 11.23
N ASN A 19 -27.20 -23.36 12.49
CA ASN A 19 -28.39 -22.64 12.98
C ASN A 19 -28.49 -21.18 12.51
N GLY A 20 -27.46 -20.66 11.83
CA GLY A 20 -27.51 -19.32 11.20
C GLY A 20 -28.03 -19.32 9.75
N LEU A 21 -28.22 -20.50 9.13
CA LEU A 21 -28.54 -20.61 7.70
C LEU A 21 -30.00 -21.05 7.48
N THR A 22 -30.97 -20.22 7.88
CA THR A 22 -32.36 -20.38 7.42
C THR A 22 -32.53 -19.73 6.05
N ILE A 23 -32.22 -20.52 5.01
CA ILE A 23 -32.67 -20.26 3.64
C ILE A 23 -34.19 -20.41 3.63
N THR A 24 -34.91 -19.30 3.55
CA THR A 24 -36.33 -19.30 3.16
C THR A 24 -36.40 -18.92 1.69
N SER A 25 -36.40 -19.93 0.83
CA SER A 25 -36.79 -19.80 -0.57
C SER A 25 -38.30 -19.96 -0.66
N THR A 26 -39.04 -18.92 -1.07
CA THR A 26 -40.34 -19.07 -1.75
C THR A 26 -40.70 -17.85 -2.62
N SER A 27 -40.92 -18.13 -3.92
CA SER A 27 -41.76 -17.47 -4.94
C SER A 27 -41.52 -16.03 -5.46
N SER A 28 -40.98 -15.99 -6.69
CA SER A 28 -41.41 -15.24 -7.91
C SER A 28 -41.82 -13.76 -7.87
N THR A 29 -41.03 -12.87 -8.51
CA THR A 29 -41.31 -12.16 -9.79
C THR A 29 -40.17 -11.15 -10.13
N ALA A 30 -39.94 -10.91 -11.43
CA ALA A 30 -38.72 -10.37 -12.05
C ALA A 30 -38.57 -8.81 -12.01
N PRO A 31 -37.53 -8.19 -12.62
CA PRO A 31 -36.35 -7.66 -11.95
C PRO A 31 -36.31 -6.13 -11.91
N LYS A 32 -35.90 -5.55 -10.77
CA LYS A 32 -35.32 -4.20 -10.75
C LYS A 32 -34.06 -4.24 -9.92
N GLU A 33 -32.95 -4.09 -10.62
CA GLU A 33 -31.60 -3.97 -10.07
C GLU A 33 -31.57 -2.84 -9.05
N LYS A 34 -31.56 -3.22 -7.78
CA LYS A 34 -31.05 -2.39 -6.70
C LYS A 34 -29.77 -3.05 -6.22
N ILE A 35 -28.66 -2.42 -6.60
CA ILE A 35 -27.31 -2.70 -6.14
C ILE A 35 -27.37 -2.80 -4.62
N LYS A 36 -27.20 -4.03 -4.12
CA LYS A 36 -27.02 -4.30 -2.70
C LYS A 36 -25.67 -3.71 -2.32
N GLN A 37 -25.68 -2.61 -1.58
CA GLN A 37 -24.54 -2.25 -0.74
C GLN A 37 -24.35 -3.42 0.22
N PHE A 38 -23.31 -4.21 -0.05
CA PHE A 38 -22.84 -5.21 0.88
C PHE A 38 -22.14 -4.43 1.99
N GLU A 39 -22.82 -4.26 3.12
CA GLU A 39 -22.16 -3.82 4.35
C GLU A 39 -21.23 -4.95 4.80
N VAL A 40 -20.00 -4.96 4.26
CA VAL A 40 -18.91 -5.77 4.80
C VAL A 40 -18.53 -5.06 6.09
N LEU A 41 -18.53 -5.78 7.21
CA LEU A 41 -17.83 -5.35 8.41
C LEU A 41 -16.40 -4.99 8.01
N ASP A 42 -16.05 -3.71 8.14
CA ASP A 42 -14.78 -3.09 7.74
C ASP A 42 -13.61 -3.72 8.54
N ASP A 43 -13.19 -4.93 8.15
CA ASP A 43 -11.88 -5.49 8.52
C ASP A 43 -10.76 -4.94 7.60
N SER A 44 -11.10 -3.84 6.90
CA SER A 44 -10.23 -3.18 5.94
C SER A 44 -9.15 -2.40 6.69
N MET A 45 -7.89 -2.72 6.42
CA MET A 45 -6.76 -2.08 7.07
C MET A 45 -6.75 -0.57 6.78
N LEU A 46 -6.70 0.25 7.82
CA LEU A 46 -6.53 1.70 7.70
C LEU A 46 -5.14 2.05 7.16
N VAL A 47 -5.05 3.12 6.38
CA VAL A 47 -3.76 3.61 5.82
C VAL A 47 -2.81 4.03 6.94
N SER A 48 -3.32 4.64 8.02
CA SER A 48 -2.54 5.02 9.21
C SER A 48 -1.92 3.80 9.89
N ASP A 49 -2.72 2.76 10.08
CA ASP A 49 -2.34 1.57 10.83
C ASP A 49 -1.37 0.70 10.01
N ALA A 50 -1.61 0.63 8.70
CA ALA A 50 -0.68 0.07 7.74
C ALA A 50 0.66 0.81 7.74
N LEU A 51 0.64 2.14 7.80
CA LEU A 51 1.86 2.96 7.87
C LEU A 51 2.62 2.73 9.17
N GLU A 52 1.94 2.70 10.31
CA GLU A 52 2.57 2.39 11.60
C GLU A 52 3.21 1.00 11.59
N THR A 53 2.47 -0.01 11.13
CA THR A 53 2.95 -1.39 11.04
C THR A 53 4.17 -1.49 10.12
N ASN A 54 4.10 -0.87 8.93
CA ASN A 54 5.21 -0.85 7.97
C ASN A 54 6.44 -0.13 8.54
N THR A 55 6.27 1.01 9.21
CA THR A 55 7.40 1.74 9.80
C THR A 55 8.03 0.96 10.95
N ARG A 56 7.24 0.24 11.75
CA ARG A 56 7.77 -0.67 12.78
C ARG A 56 8.57 -1.81 12.17
N GLN A 57 8.05 -2.44 11.11
CA GLN A 57 8.78 -3.47 10.35
C GLN A 57 10.10 -2.92 9.80
N MET A 58 10.09 -1.71 9.23
CA MET A 58 11.29 -1.03 8.71
C MET A 58 12.34 -0.72 9.80
N LYS A 59 11.90 -0.35 11.01
CA LYS A 59 12.80 -0.14 12.16
C LYS A 59 13.48 -1.45 12.55
N VAL A 60 12.72 -2.54 12.62
CA VAL A 60 13.23 -3.88 12.98
C VAL A 60 14.19 -4.40 11.91
N SER A 61 13.95 -4.12 10.63
CA SER A 61 14.84 -4.50 9.53
C SER A 61 16.10 -3.63 9.39
N GLY A 62 16.27 -2.61 10.24
CA GLY A 62 17.46 -1.76 10.25
C GLY A 62 17.48 -0.69 9.15
N ASN A 63 16.32 -0.25 8.65
CA ASN A 63 16.27 0.83 7.66
C ASN A 63 16.70 2.17 8.28
N ARG A 64 17.35 3.03 7.47
CA ARG A 64 17.76 4.38 7.90
C ARG A 64 16.55 5.22 8.32
N SER A 65 16.66 5.96 9.42
CA SER A 65 15.58 6.82 9.92
C SER A 65 15.08 7.81 8.87
N ARG A 66 15.98 8.42 8.08
CA ARG A 66 15.60 9.33 6.99
C ARG A 66 14.66 8.65 5.98
N THR A 67 14.95 7.41 5.59
CA THR A 67 14.09 6.66 4.68
C THR A 67 12.72 6.39 5.29
N ILE A 68 12.65 6.08 6.58
CA ILE A 68 11.37 5.88 7.28
C ILE A 68 10.57 7.19 7.29
N SER A 69 11.22 8.31 7.61
CA SER A 69 10.60 9.65 7.61
C SER A 69 10.07 10.05 6.23
N ASP A 70 10.83 9.80 5.16
CA ASP A 70 10.40 10.11 3.79
C ASP A 70 9.12 9.34 3.41
N TYR A 71 8.97 8.10 3.90
CA TYR A 71 7.77 7.30 3.65
C TYR A 71 6.57 7.85 4.38
N VAL A 72 6.73 8.13 5.68
CA VAL A 72 5.66 8.71 6.51
C VAL A 72 5.17 10.01 5.89
N LEU A 73 6.07 10.94 5.59
CA LEU A 73 5.74 12.23 5.00
C LEU A 73 4.94 12.10 3.70
N HIS A 74 5.36 11.23 2.79
CA HIS A 74 4.72 11.11 1.48
C HIS A 74 3.40 10.33 1.52
N VAL A 75 3.26 9.35 2.42
CA VAL A 75 1.99 8.61 2.60
C VAL A 75 0.95 9.47 3.31
N GLU A 76 1.33 10.23 4.34
CA GLU A 76 0.43 11.20 5.00
C GLU A 76 -0.01 12.30 4.03
N TYR A 77 0.90 12.79 3.18
CA TYR A 77 0.55 13.74 2.13
C TYR A 77 -0.36 13.13 1.05
N PHE A 78 -0.24 11.83 0.78
CA PHE A 78 -1.19 11.11 -0.07
C PHE A 78 -2.57 11.01 0.56
N GLN A 79 -2.64 10.62 1.83
CA GLN A 79 -3.89 10.46 2.56
C GLN A 79 -4.64 11.80 2.65
N SER A 80 -3.95 12.88 3.03
CA SER A 80 -4.55 14.22 3.11
C SER A 80 -5.00 14.77 1.75
N GLY A 81 -4.32 14.42 0.64
CA GLY A 81 -4.68 14.87 -0.70
C GLY A 81 -5.85 14.10 -1.34
N THR A 82 -6.11 12.87 -0.89
CA THR A 82 -7.12 11.98 -1.51
C THR A 82 -8.30 11.66 -0.62
N ASN A 83 -8.19 11.88 0.70
CA ASN A 83 -9.16 11.49 1.72
C ASN A 83 -9.50 9.99 1.73
N VAL A 84 -8.54 9.15 1.32
CA VAL A 84 -8.67 7.69 1.34
C VAL A 84 -8.23 7.17 2.71
N ASN A 85 -9.14 6.51 3.43
CA ASN A 85 -8.88 6.01 4.79
C ASN A 85 -8.40 4.56 4.81
N HIS A 86 -8.90 3.73 3.90
CA HIS A 86 -8.57 2.31 3.83
C HIS A 86 -7.56 2.00 2.74
N VAL A 87 -6.72 1.00 2.99
CA VAL A 87 -5.71 0.53 2.03
C VAL A 87 -6.35 -0.12 0.80
N ALA A 88 -7.48 -0.82 0.99
CA ALA A 88 -8.21 -1.46 -0.10
C ALA A 88 -8.81 -0.47 -1.11
N ASP A 89 -9.12 0.75 -0.66
CA ASP A 89 -9.71 1.81 -1.48
C ASP A 89 -8.67 2.54 -2.35
N ILE A 90 -7.38 2.23 -2.17
CA ILE A 90 -6.32 2.83 -2.99
C ILE A 90 -6.34 2.19 -4.38
N THR A 91 -6.72 2.97 -5.39
CA THR A 91 -6.73 2.55 -6.79
C THR A 91 -5.73 3.35 -7.63
N ALA A 92 -5.54 2.99 -8.90
CA ALA A 92 -4.71 3.77 -9.81
C ALA A 92 -5.24 5.20 -9.96
N ASP A 93 -6.56 5.38 -9.96
CA ASP A 93 -7.21 6.68 -10.14
C ASP A 93 -6.95 7.62 -8.96
N THR A 94 -6.96 7.12 -7.72
CA THR A 94 -6.63 7.94 -6.55
C THR A 94 -5.17 8.38 -6.58
N VAL A 95 -4.26 7.51 -7.06
CA VAL A 95 -2.85 7.87 -7.27
C VAL A 95 -2.69 8.92 -8.36
N TYR A 96 -3.36 8.78 -9.50
CA TYR A 96 -3.30 9.80 -10.57
C TYR A 96 -3.88 11.14 -10.11
N LYS A 97 -5.03 11.13 -9.42
CA LYS A 97 -5.63 12.33 -8.84
C LYS A 97 -4.68 13.03 -7.87
N TRP A 98 -3.99 12.27 -7.02
CA TRP A 98 -2.99 12.83 -6.11
C TRP A 98 -1.81 13.44 -6.88
N LEU A 99 -1.26 12.75 -7.87
CA LEU A 99 -0.14 13.26 -8.67
C LEU A 99 -0.52 14.52 -9.45
N ASP A 100 -1.76 14.61 -9.93
CA ASP A 100 -2.25 15.77 -10.68
C ASP A 100 -2.51 16.98 -9.76
N SER A 101 -2.99 16.73 -8.54
CA SER A 101 -3.20 17.79 -7.53
C SER A 101 -1.93 18.54 -7.14
N MET A 102 -0.74 17.97 -7.40
CA MET A 102 0.54 18.61 -7.08
C MET A 102 1.04 19.51 -8.19
N ASN A 103 1.28 20.78 -7.85
CA ASN A 103 2.03 21.71 -8.70
C ASN A 103 3.55 21.60 -8.46
N VAL A 104 4.14 20.45 -8.79
CA VAL A 104 5.60 20.20 -8.67
C VAL A 104 6.16 19.57 -9.94
N SER A 105 7.49 19.63 -10.12
CA SER A 105 8.16 19.06 -11.28
C SER A 105 7.88 17.55 -11.45
N ASN A 106 7.91 17.05 -12.69
CA ASN A 106 7.71 15.63 -12.98
C ASN A 106 8.74 14.74 -12.24
N GLN A 107 9.96 15.23 -12.04
CA GLN A 107 10.98 14.53 -11.26
C GLN A 107 10.59 14.40 -9.78
N THR A 108 10.03 15.45 -9.18
CA THR A 108 9.52 15.42 -7.81
C THR A 108 8.32 14.47 -7.68
N LYS A 109 7.39 14.51 -8.65
CA LYS A 109 6.26 13.55 -8.72
C LYS A 109 6.76 12.11 -8.79
N LEU A 110 7.81 11.84 -9.57
CA LEU A 110 8.43 10.51 -9.66
C LEU A 110 9.03 10.05 -8.33
N THR A 111 9.73 10.93 -7.61
CA THR A 111 10.29 10.58 -6.28
C THR A 111 9.18 10.23 -5.29
N ARG A 112 8.11 11.03 -5.23
CA ARG A 112 6.94 10.76 -4.37
C ARG A 112 6.24 9.46 -4.74
N LEU A 113 6.07 9.21 -6.04
CA LEU A 113 5.49 7.97 -6.55
C LEU A 113 6.34 6.76 -6.18
N LYS A 114 7.68 6.85 -6.22
CA LYS A 114 8.57 5.75 -5.78
C LYS A 114 8.35 5.39 -4.31
N CYS A 115 8.23 6.38 -3.43
CA CYS A 115 7.93 6.14 -2.03
C CYS A 115 6.55 5.49 -1.85
N LEU A 116 5.52 5.98 -2.54
CA LEU A 116 4.18 5.38 -2.49
C LEU A 116 4.17 3.94 -3.02
N LYS A 117 4.84 3.66 -4.14
CA LYS A 117 4.99 2.29 -4.68
C LYS A 117 5.64 1.34 -3.70
N ALA A 118 6.66 1.81 -2.97
CA ALA A 118 7.34 1.00 -1.98
C ALA A 118 6.49 0.77 -0.72
N PHE A 119 5.63 1.72 -0.34
CA PHE A 119 4.60 1.51 0.68
C PHE A 119 3.59 0.44 0.24
N LEU A 120 2.99 0.59 -0.95
CA LEU A 120 2.01 -0.36 -1.49
C LEU A 120 2.59 -1.77 -1.66
N SER A 121 3.88 -1.87 -2.00
CA SER A 121 4.56 -3.16 -2.08
C SER A 121 4.61 -3.86 -0.72
N ARG A 122 4.84 -3.13 0.38
CA ARG A 122 4.77 -3.72 1.73
C ARG A 122 3.34 -4.08 2.14
N CYS A 123 2.36 -3.25 1.77
CA CYS A 123 0.95 -3.57 1.99
C CYS A 123 0.54 -4.87 1.29
N PHE A 124 1.08 -5.13 0.10
CA PHE A 124 0.91 -6.40 -0.60
C PHE A 124 1.59 -7.57 0.12
N ASP A 125 2.83 -7.39 0.57
CA ASP A 125 3.56 -8.45 1.26
C ASP A 125 2.87 -8.83 2.59
N ASN A 126 2.18 -7.87 3.23
CA ASN A 126 1.33 -8.10 4.41
C ASN A 126 -0.09 -8.61 4.07
N GLY A 127 -0.45 -8.74 2.79
CA GLY A 127 -1.75 -9.27 2.35
C GLY A 127 -2.92 -8.29 2.38
N TRP A 128 -2.69 -6.98 2.59
CA TRP A 128 -3.76 -5.97 2.62
C TRP A 128 -4.21 -5.51 1.23
N ILE A 129 -3.39 -5.79 0.21
CA ILE A 129 -3.71 -5.53 -1.19
C ILE A 129 -3.41 -6.80 -1.98
N GLU A 130 -4.38 -7.23 -2.78
CA GLU A 130 -4.24 -8.46 -3.58
C GLU A 130 -3.61 -8.21 -4.95
N ILE A 131 -3.77 -6.99 -5.51
CA ILE A 131 -3.41 -6.68 -6.89
C ILE A 131 -2.32 -5.61 -6.95
N LYS A 132 -1.23 -5.88 -7.68
CA LYS A 132 -0.10 -4.95 -7.86
C LYS A 132 -0.35 -3.84 -8.89
N PHE A 133 -1.45 -3.10 -8.78
CA PHE A 133 -1.85 -2.07 -9.75
C PHE A 133 -0.80 -0.96 -9.90
N TRP A 134 -0.06 -0.62 -8.85
CA TRP A 134 0.94 0.46 -8.90
C TRP A 134 2.13 0.18 -9.83
N LYS A 135 2.31 -1.06 -10.28
CA LYS A 135 3.35 -1.41 -11.27
C LYS A 135 3.09 -0.78 -12.63
N THR A 136 1.83 -0.58 -13.01
CA THR A 136 1.45 -0.02 -14.32
C THR A 136 1.54 1.50 -14.36
N ILE A 137 1.51 2.17 -13.20
CA ILE A 137 1.54 3.63 -13.07
C ILE A 137 2.94 4.15 -13.45
N ASN A 138 3.05 4.94 -14.51
CA ASN A 138 4.31 5.53 -14.94
C ASN A 138 4.16 7.02 -15.24
N ILE A 139 5.14 7.81 -14.82
CA ILE A 139 5.23 9.24 -15.10
C ILE A 139 6.32 9.41 -16.15
N LYS A 140 5.99 10.06 -17.28
CA LYS A 140 6.99 10.46 -18.27
C LYS A 140 7.77 11.66 -17.70
N VAL A 141 9.07 11.49 -17.49
CA VAL A 141 9.96 12.56 -17.03
C VAL A 141 10.98 12.81 -18.13
N ASP A 142 11.03 14.04 -18.63
CA ASP A 142 12.10 14.45 -19.54
C ASP A 142 13.41 14.53 -18.74
N GLN A 143 14.40 13.76 -19.18
CA GLN A 143 15.74 13.76 -18.60
C GLN A 143 16.42 15.08 -18.98
N LYS A 144 16.34 16.08 -18.11
CA LYS A 144 17.21 17.26 -18.23
C LYS A 144 18.62 16.81 -17.84
N VAL A 145 19.43 16.46 -18.84
CA VAL A 145 20.86 16.23 -18.66
C VAL A 145 21.43 17.51 -18.07
N LYS A 146 21.92 17.44 -16.83
CA LYS A 146 22.71 18.53 -16.26
C LYS A 146 24.02 18.52 -17.02
N GLU A 147 24.30 19.59 -17.73
CA GLU A 147 25.62 19.82 -18.34
C GLU A 147 26.64 19.73 -17.21
N GLY A 148 27.64 18.85 -17.37
CA GLY A 148 28.64 18.65 -16.33
C GLY A 148 29.35 19.97 -16.03
N ASP A 149 29.65 20.23 -14.76
CA ASP A 149 30.41 21.43 -14.38
C ASP A 149 31.68 21.49 -15.22
N ALA A 150 31.86 22.61 -15.92
CA ALA A 150 33.06 22.84 -16.70
C ALA A 150 34.28 22.66 -15.79
N GLU A 151 35.37 22.08 -16.32
CA GLU A 151 36.61 21.73 -15.61
C GLU A 151 37.20 22.85 -14.72
N ARG A 152 36.75 24.10 -14.90
CA ARG A 152 37.10 25.27 -14.09
C ARG A 152 36.60 25.24 -12.64
N GLU A 153 35.55 24.49 -12.28
CA GLU A 153 35.11 24.38 -10.87
C GLU A 153 35.93 23.37 -10.05
N VAL A 154 36.54 22.37 -10.70
CA VAL A 154 37.34 21.34 -10.02
C VAL A 154 38.66 21.91 -9.48
N MET A 155 39.20 22.96 -10.11
CA MET A 155 40.50 23.55 -9.76
C MET A 155 40.50 24.26 -8.39
N TYR A 156 39.37 24.81 -7.94
CA TYR A 156 39.30 25.53 -6.67
C TYR A 156 39.29 24.59 -5.45
N CYS A 157 38.85 23.35 -5.60
CA CYS A 157 38.74 22.40 -4.50
C CYS A 157 40.08 21.71 -4.15
N SER A 158 41.06 21.73 -5.05
CA SER A 158 42.38 21.10 -4.86
C SER A 158 43.41 21.99 -4.15
N LEU A 159 43.14 23.30 -3.97
CA LEU A 159 44.11 24.25 -3.42
C LEU A 159 44.01 24.46 -1.90
N TYR A 160 43.08 23.78 -1.21
CA TYR A 160 42.88 23.90 0.25
C TYR A 160 43.21 22.61 1.03
N TRP A 161 44.06 21.72 0.48
CA TRP A 161 44.55 20.52 1.17
C TRP A 161 46.07 20.32 1.11
N THR A 162 46.84 21.40 1.18
CA THR A 162 48.30 21.33 1.42
C THR A 162 48.68 22.33 2.48
#